data_AF-A0A9P6VP11-F1
#
_entry.id   AF-A0A9P6VP11-F1
#
_cell.length_a   1.000
_cell.length_b   1.000
_cell.length_c   1.000
_cell.angle_alpha   90.00
_cell.angle_beta   90.00
_cell.angle_gamma   90.00
#
_symmetry.space_group_name_H-M   'P 1'
#
loop_
_entity.id
_entity.type
_entity.pdbx_description
1 polymer ?
#
loop_
_entity_poly.entity_id
_entity_poly.type
_entity_poly.pdbx_seq_one_letter_code
_entity_poly.pdbx_strand_id
1 'polypeptide(L)'
;MQYTELIEAVHWIQWKPVFILTICLMALQTLFFHSNDLIPTVSQSAMPSALPKPNPNSLLLPDIQTDNDPLVVEGPEDHDFPPDGAPTPYIAVCMAVRNQARDLREFLVHHYYHIGIRRFYIMDDNSEPPLDTFEYPGVPQSVITIVRQDPASRVGGHSEQLAIYARCMASYGHLHTWMAFLDADEYLEMTSNDTLRDILEEFEEDASVGALAVNWRMHSSSGVLKRPQSARKSFVDCITDETDDYGRPSDNQHVKVIVRTSYAQSPLGPHMWRLNQGHVVGEHGDIIASEAWRNPITRDRIALHHYAVKSREEYEEKMFRGNAMDDPKGESFWDVIEKVYPHVKCPEMAKYDP
;
A
#
# COMPACT_ATOMS: atom_id res chain seq x y z
N MET A 1 4.66 48.17 22.82
CA MET A 1 3.72 48.19 23.95
C MET A 1 2.94 46.88 23.92
N GLN A 2 3.55 45.74 24.31
CA GLN A 2 2.85 44.44 24.26
C GLN A 2 3.49 43.28 25.05
N TYR A 3 4.51 43.52 25.90
CA TYR A 3 5.10 42.46 26.74
C TYR A 3 4.83 42.64 28.25
N THR A 4 4.46 43.85 28.68
CA THR A 4 4.17 44.14 30.09
C THR A 4 2.76 43.73 30.51
N GLU A 5 1.78 43.72 29.60
CA GLU A 5 0.39 43.36 29.93
C GLU A 5 0.18 41.84 30.15
N LEU A 6 0.99 40.99 29.53
CA LEU A 6 0.93 39.53 29.69
C LEU A 6 1.46 39.06 31.05
N ILE A 7 2.42 39.77 31.63
CA ILE A 7 2.99 39.44 32.94
C ILE A 7 2.01 39.84 34.05
N GLU A 8 1.29 40.95 33.90
CA GLU A 8 0.28 41.35 34.88
C GLU A 8 -0.91 40.37 34.94
N ALA A 9 -1.32 39.77 33.83
CA ALA A 9 -2.43 38.80 33.80
C ALA A 9 -2.18 37.54 34.66
N VAL A 10 -0.92 37.13 34.84
CA VAL A 10 -0.55 35.94 35.64
C VAL A 10 -0.60 36.22 37.14
N HIS A 11 -0.44 37.47 37.57
CA HIS A 11 -0.46 37.87 38.98
C HIS A 11 -1.87 37.89 39.61
N TRP A 12 -2.93 37.83 38.80
CA TRP A 12 -4.33 37.76 39.28
C TRP A 12 -4.79 36.34 39.62
N ILE A 13 -4.03 35.31 39.23
CA ILE A 13 -4.34 33.93 39.58
C ILE A 13 -3.96 33.69 41.04
N GLN A 14 -4.96 33.66 41.91
CA GLN A 14 -4.75 33.20 43.28
C GLN A 14 -4.54 31.68 43.26
N TRP A 15 -3.28 31.25 43.36
CA TRP A 15 -2.92 29.83 43.30
C TRP A 15 -3.41 29.00 44.49
N LYS A 16 -3.71 29.65 45.63
CA LYS A 16 -4.21 28.97 46.84
C LYS A 16 -5.55 28.24 46.61
N PRO A 17 -6.62 28.87 46.10
CA PRO A 17 -7.88 28.15 45.83
C PRO A 17 -7.74 27.06 44.76
N VAL A 18 -6.88 27.25 43.75
CA VAL A 18 -6.60 26.22 42.72
C VAL A 18 -5.97 24.99 43.36
N PHE A 19 -4.96 25.18 44.22
CA PHE A 19 -4.27 24.08 44.90
C PHE A 19 -5.19 23.33 45.87
N ILE A 20 -6.06 24.04 46.58
CA ILE A 20 -7.08 23.46 47.47
C ILE A 20 -8.07 22.61 46.66
N LEU A 21 -8.56 23.11 45.53
CA LEU A 21 -9.50 22.38 44.66
C LEU A 21 -8.87 21.09 44.12
N THR A 22 -7.62 21.13 43.68
CA THR A 22 -6.90 19.94 43.17
C THR A 22 -6.72 18.89 44.26
N ILE A 23 -6.34 19.27 45.49
CA ILE A 23 -6.22 18.33 46.61
C ILE A 23 -7.58 17.73 46.97
N CYS A 24 -8.66 18.53 46.98
CA CYS A 24 -10.01 18.02 47.24
C CYS A 24 -10.48 17.02 46.17
N LEU A 25 -10.17 17.26 44.89
CA LEU A 25 -10.52 16.36 43.79
C LEU A 25 -9.73 15.04 43.88
N MET A 26 -8.44 15.09 44.22
CA MET A 26 -7.63 13.89 44.44
C MET A 26 -8.11 13.08 45.64
N ALA A 27 -8.53 13.73 46.72
CA ALA A 27 -9.11 13.07 47.90
C ALA A 27 -10.50 12.46 47.61
N LEU A 28 -11.31 13.08 46.74
CA LEU A 28 -12.56 12.48 46.28
C LEU A 28 -12.30 11.21 45.48
N GLN A 29 -11.28 11.21 44.63
CA GLN A 29 -10.93 10.05 43.80
C GLN A 29 -10.49 8.85 44.66
N THR A 30 -9.80 9.09 45.78
CA THR A 30 -9.41 8.00 46.70
C THR A 30 -10.58 7.50 47.57
N LEU A 31 -11.56 8.35 47.87
CA LEU A 31 -12.76 7.97 48.63
C LEU A 31 -13.81 7.21 47.78
N PHE A 32 -13.87 7.44 46.47
CA PHE A 32 -14.83 6.79 45.57
C PHE A 32 -14.29 5.56 44.83
N PHE A 33 -12.97 5.36 44.76
CA PHE A 33 -12.35 4.24 44.04
C PHE A 33 -11.62 3.22 44.94
N HIS A 34 -11.92 3.17 46.23
CA HIS A 34 -11.53 2.06 47.10
C HIS A 34 -12.76 1.27 47.56
N SER A 35 -13.20 0.36 46.70
CA SER A 35 -14.05 -0.77 47.07
C SER A 35 -13.59 -1.97 46.25
N ASN A 36 -12.61 -2.69 46.78
CA ASN A 36 -12.28 -4.04 46.35
C ASN A 36 -13.06 -5.01 47.24
N ASP A 37 -14.01 -5.73 46.63
CA ASP A 37 -14.48 -7.08 46.97
C ASP A 37 -15.41 -7.44 45.79
N LEU A 38 -15.07 -8.32 44.85
CA LEU A 38 -15.00 -9.77 44.99
C LEU A 38 -14.22 -10.36 43.79
N ILE A 39 -13.14 -11.09 44.07
CA ILE A 39 -12.51 -12.06 43.14
C ILE A 39 -12.63 -13.43 43.81
N PRO A 40 -13.17 -14.48 43.16
CA PRO A 40 -13.15 -15.82 43.72
C PRO A 40 -11.75 -16.42 43.60
N THR A 41 -11.30 -16.99 44.71
CA THR A 41 -10.01 -17.66 44.92
C THR A 41 -9.88 -18.94 44.09
N VAL A 42 -8.76 -19.09 43.39
CA VAL A 42 -8.23 -20.40 42.96
C VAL A 42 -6.89 -20.62 43.64
N SER A 43 -6.82 -21.76 44.33
CA SER A 43 -5.72 -22.26 45.14
C SER A 43 -4.37 -22.32 44.41
N GLN A 44 -3.31 -21.84 45.06
CA GLN A 44 -1.92 -22.09 44.66
C GLN A 44 -1.49 -23.50 45.05
N SER A 45 -1.00 -24.28 44.09
CA SER A 45 0.00 -25.31 44.37
C SER A 45 1.16 -25.26 43.35
N ALA A 46 2.36 -25.14 43.92
CA ALA A 46 3.69 -25.50 43.43
C ALA A 46 4.11 -25.08 42.00
N MET A 47 5.13 -24.21 41.91
CA MET A 47 5.99 -24.07 40.73
C MET A 47 6.80 -25.36 40.48
N PRO A 48 6.98 -25.74 39.20
CA PRO A 48 8.17 -26.45 38.75
C PRO A 48 9.05 -25.60 37.83
N SER A 49 10.35 -25.88 37.93
CA SER A 49 11.49 -25.29 37.25
C SER A 49 11.48 -25.40 35.72
N ALA A 50 12.18 -24.45 35.09
CA ALA A 50 12.89 -24.52 33.80
C ALA A 50 12.24 -25.31 32.65
N LEU A 51 11.77 -24.57 31.63
CA LEU A 51 11.26 -25.10 30.36
C LEU A 51 12.32 -25.98 29.64
N PRO A 52 11.97 -27.17 29.13
CA PRO A 52 12.87 -28.00 28.36
C PRO A 52 13.00 -27.50 26.91
N LYS A 53 14.17 -27.71 26.30
CA LYS A 53 14.45 -27.39 24.89
C LYS A 53 13.52 -28.16 23.94
N PRO A 54 13.16 -27.60 22.76
CA PRO A 54 12.19 -28.22 21.86
C PRO A 54 12.70 -29.53 21.24
N ASN A 55 11.78 -30.50 21.14
CA ASN A 55 11.97 -31.79 20.47
C ASN A 55 11.81 -31.61 18.94
N PRO A 56 12.75 -32.06 18.09
CA PRO A 56 12.69 -31.84 16.64
C PRO A 56 11.55 -32.55 15.89
N ASN A 57 10.75 -33.38 16.55
CA ASN A 57 9.75 -34.25 15.90
C ASN A 57 8.28 -33.94 16.26
N SER A 58 7.91 -32.72 16.69
CA SER A 58 6.51 -32.39 17.01
C SER A 58 5.83 -31.35 16.10
N LEU A 59 6.25 -31.23 14.84
CA LEU A 59 5.49 -30.53 13.80
C LEU A 59 4.98 -31.54 12.77
N LEU A 60 3.94 -32.28 13.16
CA LEU A 60 3.04 -32.93 12.22
C LEU A 60 1.68 -32.25 12.41
N LEU A 61 1.33 -31.39 11.45
CA LEU A 61 -0.03 -30.91 11.27
C LEU A 61 -0.92 -32.13 10.98
N PRO A 62 -2.17 -32.17 11.46
CA PRO A 62 -3.09 -33.24 11.08
C PRO A 62 -3.36 -33.19 9.57
N ASP A 63 -3.39 -34.37 8.95
CA ASP A 63 -3.73 -34.57 7.54
C ASP A 63 -5.03 -33.84 7.19
N ILE A 64 -4.92 -32.81 6.36
CA ILE A 64 -6.06 -32.24 5.65
C ILE A 64 -6.43 -33.27 4.59
N GLN A 65 -7.54 -33.98 4.81
CA GLN A 65 -8.20 -34.74 3.75
C GLN A 65 -8.47 -33.79 2.59
N THR A 66 -7.80 -34.06 1.46
CA THR A 66 -8.05 -33.40 0.18
C THR A 66 -9.38 -33.88 -0.37
N ASP A 67 -10.46 -33.21 0.02
CA ASP A 67 -11.64 -33.17 -0.84
C ASP A 67 -11.27 -32.29 -2.03
N ASN A 68 -10.96 -32.94 -3.15
CA ASN A 68 -10.73 -32.34 -4.45
C ASN A 68 -12.05 -31.82 -5.02
N ASP A 69 -12.55 -30.72 -4.47
CA ASP A 69 -13.46 -29.85 -5.20
C ASP A 69 -12.79 -28.49 -5.36
N PRO A 70 -12.42 -28.06 -6.59
CA PRO A 70 -11.93 -26.71 -6.79
C PRO A 70 -13.03 -25.73 -6.35
N LEU A 71 -12.66 -24.74 -5.55
CA LEU A 71 -13.50 -23.56 -5.31
C LEU A 71 -13.78 -22.92 -6.67
N VAL A 72 -14.93 -23.26 -7.26
CA VAL A 72 -15.50 -22.57 -8.41
C VAL A 72 -15.99 -21.23 -7.90
N VAL A 73 -15.10 -20.24 -7.89
CA VAL A 73 -15.52 -18.84 -7.85
C VAL A 73 -16.02 -18.58 -9.27
N GLU A 74 -17.34 -18.47 -9.44
CA GLU A 74 -17.91 -18.03 -10.71
C GLU A 74 -17.29 -16.67 -11.05
N GLY A 75 -16.47 -16.65 -12.10
CA GLY A 75 -15.94 -15.41 -12.66
C GLY A 75 -17.07 -14.55 -13.22
N PRO A 76 -16.83 -13.24 -13.44
CA PRO A 76 -17.81 -12.40 -14.11
C PRO A 76 -18.21 -13.01 -15.46
N GLU A 77 -19.50 -12.96 -15.79
CA GLU A 77 -20.08 -13.47 -17.04
C GLU A 77 -19.29 -12.98 -18.28
N ASP A 78 -19.21 -13.84 -19.31
CA ASP A 78 -18.40 -13.78 -20.55
C ASP A 78 -18.49 -12.51 -21.44
N HIS A 79 -19.04 -11.40 -20.95
CA HIS A 79 -19.45 -10.27 -21.76
C HIS A 79 -18.37 -9.21 -22.05
N ASP A 80 -17.17 -9.34 -21.48
CA ASP A 80 -16.09 -8.34 -21.61
C ASP A 80 -14.81 -8.87 -22.30
N PHE A 81 -14.87 -10.07 -22.88
CA PHE A 81 -13.70 -10.64 -23.53
C PHE A 81 -13.45 -10.01 -24.91
N PRO A 82 -12.20 -9.67 -25.25
CA PRO A 82 -11.86 -9.38 -26.64
C PRO A 82 -12.28 -10.57 -27.50
N PRO A 83 -12.83 -10.34 -28.71
CA PRO A 83 -13.30 -11.41 -29.58
C PRO A 83 -12.19 -12.45 -29.79
N ASP A 84 -12.58 -13.73 -29.84
CA ASP A 84 -11.68 -14.85 -30.10
C ASP A 84 -10.67 -14.51 -31.21
N GLY A 85 -9.39 -14.45 -30.85
CA GLY A 85 -8.29 -14.21 -31.78
C GLY A 85 -7.71 -12.79 -31.81
N ALA A 86 -8.27 -11.82 -31.08
CA ALA A 86 -7.55 -10.55 -30.84
C ALA A 86 -6.40 -10.79 -29.85
N PRO A 87 -5.17 -10.29 -30.09
CA PRO A 87 -4.06 -10.47 -29.16
C PRO A 87 -4.44 -9.90 -27.80
N THR A 88 -4.37 -10.72 -26.75
CA THR A 88 -4.52 -10.20 -25.40
C THR A 88 -3.36 -9.24 -25.11
N PRO A 89 -3.60 -8.12 -24.41
CA PRO A 89 -2.54 -7.18 -24.08
C PRO A 89 -1.37 -7.88 -23.38
N TYR A 90 -0.13 -7.55 -23.76
CA TYR A 90 1.07 -8.19 -23.23
C TYR A 90 1.21 -8.04 -21.70
N ILE A 91 0.85 -6.86 -21.19
CA ILE A 91 0.88 -6.49 -19.77
C ILE A 91 -0.45 -5.90 -19.31
N ALA A 92 -0.85 -6.23 -18.08
CA ALA A 92 -1.98 -5.62 -17.38
C ALA A 92 -1.56 -5.03 -16.03
N VAL A 93 -2.40 -4.15 -15.48
CA VAL A 93 -2.33 -3.74 -14.06
C VAL A 93 -3.45 -4.40 -13.29
N CYS A 94 -3.14 -4.91 -12.11
CA CYS A 94 -4.10 -5.24 -11.08
C CYS A 94 -3.95 -4.29 -9.89
N MET A 95 -5.07 -3.77 -9.37
CA MET A 95 -5.08 -2.88 -8.22
C MET A 95 -6.25 -3.14 -7.29
N ALA A 96 -6.00 -3.04 -5.99
CA ALA A 96 -7.03 -3.05 -4.95
C ALA A 96 -7.38 -1.59 -4.62
N VAL A 97 -8.64 -1.21 -4.77
CA VAL A 97 -9.05 0.20 -4.73
C VAL A 97 -10.29 0.37 -3.88
N ARG A 98 -10.29 1.35 -2.98
CA ARG A 98 -11.46 1.74 -2.21
C ARG A 98 -11.62 3.26 -2.23
N ASN A 99 -12.80 3.79 -2.53
CA ASN A 99 -13.12 5.23 -2.45
C ASN A 99 -12.10 6.16 -3.15
N GLN A 100 -11.51 5.73 -4.26
CA GLN A 100 -10.46 6.45 -4.99
C GLN A 100 -10.83 6.71 -6.47
N ALA A 101 -12.12 6.80 -6.78
CA ALA A 101 -12.60 7.09 -8.14
C ALA A 101 -11.95 8.34 -8.76
N ARG A 102 -11.64 9.36 -7.94
CA ARG A 102 -10.97 10.60 -8.38
C ARG A 102 -9.50 10.39 -8.75
N ASP A 103 -8.81 9.45 -8.12
CA ASP A 103 -7.40 9.15 -8.39
C ASP A 103 -7.25 8.34 -9.68
N LEU A 104 -8.20 7.43 -9.94
CA LEU A 104 -8.13 6.49 -11.05
C LEU A 104 -8.05 7.17 -12.42
N ARG A 105 -8.67 8.33 -12.63
CA ARG A 105 -8.66 9.00 -13.94
C ARG A 105 -7.24 9.31 -14.41
N GLU A 106 -6.46 10.00 -13.58
CA GLU A 106 -5.08 10.39 -13.94
C GLU A 106 -4.18 9.15 -14.02
N PHE A 107 -4.39 8.16 -13.13
CA PHE A 107 -3.69 6.87 -13.18
C PHE A 107 -3.90 6.16 -14.52
N LEU A 108 -5.15 6.02 -14.97
CA LEU A 108 -5.51 5.31 -16.19
C LEU A 108 -4.94 6.00 -17.43
N VAL A 109 -5.11 7.33 -17.53
CA VAL A 109 -4.58 8.11 -18.65
C VAL A 109 -3.06 7.98 -18.71
N HIS A 110 -2.38 8.10 -17.57
CA HIS A 110 -0.92 8.00 -17.55
C HIS A 110 -0.41 6.64 -18.01
N HIS A 111 -0.88 5.57 -17.38
CA HIS A 111 -0.39 4.22 -17.69
C HIS A 111 -0.81 3.78 -19.10
N TYR A 112 -1.93 4.29 -19.61
CA TYR A 112 -2.32 4.07 -21.00
C TYR A 112 -1.40 4.83 -21.97
N TYR A 113 -1.38 6.16 -21.97
CA TYR A 113 -0.67 6.88 -23.04
C TYR A 113 0.85 6.91 -22.87
N HIS A 114 1.35 6.99 -21.65
CA HIS A 114 2.77 7.26 -21.40
C HIS A 114 3.58 6.02 -21.06
N ILE A 115 2.93 4.96 -20.55
CA ILE A 115 3.60 3.69 -20.19
C ILE A 115 3.29 2.56 -21.18
N GLY A 116 2.17 2.64 -21.90
CA GLY A 116 1.82 1.64 -22.91
C GLY A 116 0.98 0.46 -22.39
N ILE A 117 0.46 0.52 -21.16
CA ILE A 117 -0.41 -0.53 -20.60
C ILE A 117 -1.82 -0.40 -21.18
N ARG A 118 -2.39 -1.52 -21.64
CA ARG A 118 -3.68 -1.55 -22.37
C ARG A 118 -4.75 -2.39 -21.68
N ARG A 119 -4.54 -2.78 -20.42
CA ARG A 119 -5.52 -3.51 -19.62
C ARG A 119 -5.39 -3.20 -18.13
N PHE A 120 -6.52 -2.91 -17.49
CA PHE A 120 -6.61 -2.55 -16.07
C PHE A 120 -7.70 -3.37 -15.38
N TYR A 121 -7.33 -4.07 -14.33
CA TYR A 121 -8.22 -4.78 -13.43
C TYR A 121 -8.31 -4.02 -12.12
N ILE A 122 -9.44 -3.34 -11.93
CA ILE A 122 -9.72 -2.53 -10.75
C ILE A 122 -10.58 -3.38 -9.82
N MET A 123 -9.96 -3.88 -8.77
CA MET A 123 -10.63 -4.70 -7.78
C MET A 123 -11.18 -3.78 -6.69
N ASP A 124 -12.49 -3.49 -6.78
CA ASP A 124 -13.18 -2.54 -5.92
C ASP A 124 -13.44 -3.13 -4.53
N ASP A 125 -12.62 -2.72 -3.55
CA ASP A 125 -12.67 -3.14 -2.15
C ASP A 125 -13.79 -2.42 -1.38
N ASN A 126 -15.02 -2.58 -1.86
CA ASN A 126 -16.24 -2.03 -1.25
C ASN A 126 -16.20 -0.49 -1.16
N SER A 127 -16.03 0.17 -2.31
CA SER A 127 -16.18 1.61 -2.45
C SER A 127 -17.63 2.06 -2.30
N GLU A 128 -17.80 3.29 -1.81
CA GLU A 128 -19.07 3.97 -1.67
C GLU A 128 -18.98 5.40 -2.25
N PRO A 129 -19.67 5.68 -3.37
CA PRO A 129 -20.36 4.73 -4.27
C PRO A 129 -19.41 3.69 -4.91
N PRO A 130 -19.93 2.55 -5.40
CA PRO A 130 -19.12 1.56 -6.12
C PRO A 130 -18.43 2.14 -7.35
N LEU A 131 -17.21 1.68 -7.66
CA LEU A 131 -16.34 2.29 -8.68
C LEU A 131 -16.91 2.20 -10.10
N ASP A 132 -17.64 1.14 -10.43
CA ASP A 132 -18.30 0.97 -11.73
C ASP A 132 -19.51 1.91 -11.96
N THR A 133 -19.89 2.69 -10.95
CA THR A 133 -20.90 3.76 -11.11
C THR A 133 -20.29 5.07 -11.62
N PHE A 134 -18.96 5.16 -11.71
CA PHE A 134 -18.24 6.33 -12.22
C PHE A 134 -17.84 6.14 -13.69
N GLU A 135 -17.68 7.27 -14.38
CA GLU A 135 -17.05 7.31 -15.70
C GLU A 135 -15.57 7.64 -15.58
N TYR A 136 -14.74 6.96 -16.38
CA TYR A 136 -13.29 7.17 -16.42
C TYR A 136 -12.87 7.71 -17.79
N PRO A 137 -13.18 8.99 -18.10
CA PRO A 137 -12.89 9.57 -19.40
C PRO A 137 -11.38 9.71 -19.61
N GLY A 138 -10.95 9.50 -20.85
CA GLY A 138 -9.56 9.64 -21.28
C GLY A 138 -8.98 8.34 -21.87
N VAL A 139 -9.52 7.19 -21.47
CA VAL A 139 -9.17 5.88 -22.04
C VAL A 139 -10.44 5.17 -22.55
N PRO A 140 -10.32 4.20 -23.49
CA PRO A 140 -11.47 3.42 -23.92
C PRO A 140 -12.02 2.55 -22.78
N GLN A 141 -13.34 2.51 -22.56
CA GLN A 141 -13.92 1.71 -21.46
C GLN A 141 -13.54 0.22 -21.54
N SER A 142 -13.36 -0.32 -22.75
CA SER A 142 -12.98 -1.72 -22.99
C SER A 142 -11.63 -2.13 -22.41
N VAL A 143 -10.78 -1.19 -21.99
CA VAL A 143 -9.50 -1.52 -21.35
C VAL A 143 -9.60 -1.64 -19.84
N ILE A 144 -10.76 -1.30 -19.26
CA ILE A 144 -11.02 -1.29 -17.83
C ILE A 144 -12.00 -2.42 -17.50
N THR A 145 -11.65 -3.26 -16.54
CA THR A 145 -12.59 -4.18 -15.89
C THR A 145 -12.60 -3.89 -14.40
N ILE A 146 -13.79 -3.58 -13.87
CA ILE A 146 -14.00 -3.31 -12.46
C ILE A 146 -14.69 -4.52 -11.85
N VAL A 147 -14.08 -5.10 -10.81
CA VAL A 147 -14.62 -6.25 -10.09
C VAL A 147 -14.94 -5.85 -8.67
N ARG A 148 -16.24 -5.75 -8.37
CA ARG A 148 -16.70 -5.52 -6.99
C ARG A 148 -16.35 -6.72 -6.12
N GLN A 149 -15.65 -6.48 -5.02
CA GLN A 149 -15.45 -7.51 -4.01
C GLN A 149 -16.73 -7.69 -3.21
N ASP A 150 -17.16 -8.93 -3.00
CA ASP A 150 -18.28 -9.22 -2.11
C ASP A 150 -17.86 -8.88 -0.67
N PRO A 151 -18.54 -7.95 0.03
CA PRO A 151 -18.22 -7.63 1.42
C PRO A 151 -18.26 -8.84 2.36
N ALA A 152 -19.07 -9.86 2.05
CA ALA A 152 -19.15 -11.09 2.83
C ALA A 152 -17.94 -12.01 2.61
N SER A 153 -17.22 -11.85 1.49
CA SER A 153 -16.02 -12.62 1.14
C SER A 153 -14.72 -12.02 1.69
N ARG A 154 -14.82 -10.90 2.44
CA ARG A 154 -13.66 -10.25 3.03
C ARG A 154 -13.03 -11.16 4.09
N VAL A 155 -11.73 -11.39 3.94
CA VAL A 155 -10.94 -12.23 4.85
C VAL A 155 -10.62 -11.46 6.14
N GLY A 156 -10.70 -10.13 6.10
CA GLY A 156 -10.42 -9.24 7.22
C GLY A 156 -8.91 -9.05 7.44
N GLY A 157 -8.55 -7.83 7.86
CA GLY A 157 -7.19 -7.41 8.23
C GLY A 157 -6.10 -7.50 7.15
N HIS A 158 -4.84 -7.81 7.55
CA HIS A 158 -3.59 -7.86 6.76
C HIS A 158 -3.63 -8.73 5.47
N SER A 159 -4.75 -9.40 5.21
CA SER A 159 -4.88 -10.35 4.12
C SER A 159 -5.83 -9.90 3.02
N GLU A 160 -6.60 -8.81 3.19
CA GLU A 160 -7.61 -8.47 2.17
C GLU A 160 -6.96 -8.03 0.86
N GLN A 161 -5.95 -7.15 0.90
CA GLN A 161 -5.23 -6.76 -0.31
C GLN A 161 -4.58 -7.98 -1.01
N LEU A 162 -4.04 -8.91 -0.23
CA LEU A 162 -3.43 -10.14 -0.74
C LEU A 162 -4.50 -11.07 -1.34
N ALA A 163 -5.66 -11.20 -0.72
CA ALA A 163 -6.79 -11.97 -1.23
C ALA A 163 -7.29 -11.38 -2.55
N ILE A 164 -7.41 -10.05 -2.63
CA ILE A 164 -7.76 -9.33 -3.84
C ILE A 164 -6.73 -9.59 -4.96
N TYR A 165 -5.44 -9.45 -4.67
CA TYR A 165 -4.38 -9.72 -5.63
C TYR A 165 -4.36 -11.18 -6.10
N ALA A 166 -4.57 -12.13 -5.18
CA ALA A 166 -4.67 -13.55 -5.53
C ALA A 166 -5.89 -13.83 -6.43
N ARG A 167 -7.07 -13.28 -6.11
CA ARG A 167 -8.27 -13.39 -6.95
C ARG A 167 -8.04 -12.80 -8.34
N CYS A 168 -7.43 -11.63 -8.41
CA CYS A 168 -7.11 -10.96 -9.67
C CYS A 168 -6.17 -11.79 -10.56
N MET A 169 -5.08 -12.33 -9.98
CA MET A 169 -4.17 -13.22 -10.69
C MET A 169 -4.86 -14.50 -11.15
N ALA A 170 -5.71 -15.11 -10.31
CA ALA A 170 -6.46 -16.32 -10.68
C ALA A 170 -7.43 -16.07 -11.84
N SER A 171 -8.18 -14.96 -11.79
CA SER A 171 -9.18 -14.62 -12.81
C SER A 171 -8.56 -14.18 -14.13
N TYR A 172 -7.44 -13.44 -14.10
CA TYR A 172 -6.95 -12.71 -15.27
C TYR A 172 -5.48 -12.92 -15.62
N GLY A 173 -4.69 -13.54 -14.74
CA GLY A 173 -3.25 -13.73 -14.95
C GLY A 173 -2.93 -14.50 -16.23
N HIS A 174 -3.72 -15.53 -16.55
CA HIS A 174 -3.54 -16.37 -17.74
C HIS A 174 -3.75 -15.62 -19.07
N LEU A 175 -4.28 -14.39 -19.05
CA LEU A 175 -4.52 -13.58 -20.24
C LEU A 175 -3.31 -12.72 -20.62
N HIS A 176 -2.29 -12.62 -19.77
CA HIS A 176 -1.16 -11.70 -19.94
C HIS A 176 0.17 -12.41 -19.71
N THR A 177 1.26 -11.91 -20.30
CA THR A 177 2.60 -12.39 -19.95
C THR A 177 3.03 -11.79 -18.61
N TRP A 178 2.75 -10.50 -18.41
CA TRP A 178 3.10 -9.75 -17.21
C TRP A 178 1.87 -9.10 -16.57
N MET A 179 1.90 -8.99 -15.24
CA MET A 179 0.91 -8.26 -14.47
C MET A 179 1.60 -7.39 -13.41
N ALA A 180 1.35 -6.08 -13.46
CA ALA A 180 1.81 -5.14 -12.46
C ALA A 180 0.81 -5.05 -11.29
N PHE A 181 1.30 -5.11 -10.06
CA PHE A 181 0.50 -4.92 -8.85
C PHE A 181 0.81 -3.55 -8.25
N LEU A 182 -0.06 -2.58 -8.52
CA LEU A 182 0.14 -1.18 -8.16
C LEU A 182 -1.04 -0.66 -7.33
N ASP A 183 -0.77 0.33 -6.51
CA ASP A 183 -1.79 1.10 -5.79
C ASP A 183 -2.24 2.31 -6.64
N ALA A 184 -3.43 2.86 -6.38
CA ALA A 184 -4.00 3.94 -7.18
C ALA A 184 -3.25 5.28 -7.05
N ASP A 185 -2.33 5.39 -6.10
CA ASP A 185 -1.42 6.51 -5.88
C ASP A 185 0.02 6.23 -6.35
N GLU A 186 0.25 5.18 -7.15
CA GLU A 186 1.56 4.80 -7.67
C GLU A 186 1.64 4.91 -9.19
N TYR A 187 2.69 5.54 -9.72
CA TYR A 187 2.83 5.85 -11.14
C TYR A 187 4.20 5.45 -11.67
N LEU A 188 4.23 4.58 -12.68
CA LEU A 188 5.49 4.21 -13.34
C LEU A 188 6.07 5.38 -14.13
N GLU A 189 7.38 5.53 -14.16
CA GLU A 189 8.10 6.40 -15.09
C GLU A 189 9.18 5.59 -15.81
N MET A 190 9.24 5.69 -17.13
CA MET A 190 10.42 5.27 -17.88
C MET A 190 11.49 6.37 -17.79
N THR A 191 12.56 6.12 -17.04
CA THR A 191 13.64 7.09 -16.80
C THR A 191 14.78 6.96 -17.81
N SER A 192 14.78 5.88 -18.59
CA SER A 192 15.63 5.69 -19.77
C SER A 192 14.84 5.93 -21.08
N ASN A 193 15.48 5.64 -22.22
CA ASN A 193 14.81 5.63 -23.53
C ASN A 193 14.07 4.31 -23.83
N ASP A 194 14.13 3.34 -22.92
CA ASP A 194 13.42 2.07 -23.06
C ASP A 194 11.92 2.28 -22.87
N THR A 195 11.10 1.47 -23.55
CA THR A 195 9.70 1.30 -23.17
C THR A 195 9.60 0.24 -22.07
N LEU A 196 8.46 0.21 -21.35
CA LEU A 196 8.21 -0.86 -20.38
C LEU A 196 8.28 -2.24 -21.04
N ARG A 197 7.84 -2.36 -22.29
CA ARG A 197 7.90 -3.62 -23.03
C ARG A 197 9.34 -4.04 -23.31
N ASP A 198 10.20 -3.11 -23.72
CA ASP A 198 11.62 -3.42 -24.01
C ASP A 198 12.32 -4.00 -22.76
N ILE A 199 12.12 -3.37 -21.59
CA ILE A 199 12.69 -3.86 -20.32
C ILE A 199 12.17 -5.27 -19.99
N LEU A 200 10.86 -5.50 -20.13
CA LEU A 200 10.27 -6.79 -19.76
C LEU A 200 10.67 -7.90 -20.73
N GLU A 201 10.75 -7.61 -22.04
CA GLU A 201 11.20 -8.58 -23.05
C GLU A 201 12.68 -8.96 -22.86
N GLU A 202 13.54 -8.01 -22.47
CA GLU A 202 14.93 -8.30 -22.09
C GLU A 202 14.99 -9.30 -20.92
N PHE A 203 14.18 -9.10 -19.88
CA PHE A 203 14.13 -10.03 -18.75
C PHE A 203 13.51 -11.39 -19.10
N GLU A 204 12.70 -11.48 -20.15
CA GLU A 204 12.19 -12.78 -20.62
C GLU A 204 13.26 -13.65 -21.27
N GLU A 205 14.36 -13.06 -21.76
CA GLU A 205 15.50 -13.81 -22.31
C GLU A 205 16.19 -14.67 -21.24
N ASP A 206 16.10 -14.26 -19.97
CA ASP A 206 16.55 -15.03 -18.82
C ASP A 206 15.37 -15.76 -18.17
N ALA A 207 15.27 -17.07 -18.42
CA ALA A 207 14.23 -17.91 -17.85
C ALA A 207 14.25 -17.98 -16.31
N SER A 208 15.32 -17.52 -15.64
CA SER A 208 15.40 -17.41 -14.19
C SER A 208 14.72 -16.15 -13.63
N VAL A 209 14.27 -15.21 -14.46
CA VAL A 209 13.55 -14.02 -14.02
C VAL A 209 12.04 -14.27 -14.04
N GLY A 210 11.40 -14.11 -12.88
CA GLY A 210 9.96 -14.27 -12.72
C GLY A 210 9.21 -13.00 -12.31
N ALA A 211 9.92 -11.96 -11.85
CA ALA A 211 9.33 -10.66 -11.57
C ALA A 211 10.39 -9.56 -11.65
N LEU A 212 9.96 -8.37 -12.07
CA LEU A 212 10.73 -7.13 -11.96
C LEU A 212 10.19 -6.33 -10.77
N ALA A 213 11.03 -5.97 -9.81
CA ALA A 213 10.67 -5.02 -8.76
C ALA A 213 11.22 -3.62 -9.06
N VAL A 214 10.37 -2.62 -8.84
CA VAL A 214 10.65 -1.22 -9.14
C VAL A 214 10.66 -0.42 -7.84
N ASN A 215 11.77 0.27 -7.57
CA ASN A 215 11.91 1.10 -6.38
C ASN A 215 10.97 2.32 -6.40
N TRP A 216 10.34 2.58 -5.25
CA TRP A 216 9.52 3.75 -5.03
C TRP A 216 10.31 5.04 -5.13
N ARG A 217 9.69 6.09 -5.64
CA ARG A 217 10.09 7.49 -5.48
C ARG A 217 8.96 8.21 -4.74
N MET A 218 9.12 8.36 -3.44
CA MET A 218 8.10 8.83 -2.52
C MET A 218 7.95 10.35 -2.59
N HIS A 219 6.75 10.81 -2.93
CA HIS A 219 6.40 12.22 -2.96
C HIS A 219 5.94 12.71 -1.59
N SER A 220 6.32 13.94 -1.25
CA SER A 220 5.72 14.72 -0.17
C SER A 220 4.47 15.47 -0.66
N SER A 221 3.78 16.14 0.25
CA SER A 221 2.64 17.00 -0.08
C SER A 221 3.03 18.22 -0.90
N SER A 222 4.32 18.54 -1.01
CA SER A 222 4.81 19.81 -1.58
C SER A 222 4.18 21.04 -0.93
N GLY A 223 3.72 20.92 0.33
CA GLY A 223 2.99 21.95 1.09
C GLY A 223 1.55 22.19 0.62
N VAL A 224 1.01 21.35 -0.28
CA VAL A 224 -0.34 21.51 -0.81
C VAL A 224 -1.37 21.04 0.22
N LEU A 225 -2.31 21.92 0.57
CA LEU A 225 -3.29 21.63 1.63
C LEU A 225 -4.63 21.09 1.10
N LYS A 226 -4.99 21.45 -0.13
CA LYS A 226 -6.27 21.12 -0.77
C LYS A 226 -6.06 20.28 -2.01
N ARG A 227 -7.01 19.39 -2.31
CA ARG A 227 -6.90 18.49 -3.45
C ARG A 227 -6.68 19.30 -4.74
N PRO A 228 -5.54 19.11 -5.43
CA PRO A 228 -5.29 19.78 -6.70
C PRO A 228 -6.06 19.11 -7.83
N GLN A 229 -6.01 19.70 -9.03
CA GLN A 229 -6.59 19.10 -10.23
C GLN A 229 -5.81 17.88 -10.73
N SER A 230 -4.48 17.89 -10.60
CA SER A 230 -3.58 16.79 -10.96
C SER A 230 -2.59 16.57 -9.83
N ALA A 231 -2.47 15.32 -9.39
CA ALA A 231 -1.51 14.93 -8.37
C ALA A 231 -0.08 15.11 -8.90
N ARG A 232 0.19 14.60 -10.10
CA ARG A 232 1.54 14.59 -10.68
C ARG A 232 2.10 15.96 -10.99
N LYS A 233 1.24 16.93 -11.32
CA LYS A 233 1.66 18.32 -11.56
C LYS A 233 1.80 19.15 -10.28
N SER A 234 1.28 18.68 -9.16
CA SER A 234 1.18 19.48 -7.93
C SER A 234 2.10 19.00 -6.82
N PHE A 235 2.36 17.70 -6.73
CA PHE A 235 3.25 17.10 -5.75
C PHE A 235 4.61 16.85 -6.40
N VAL A 236 5.50 17.84 -6.39
CA VAL A 236 6.78 17.85 -7.14
C VAL A 236 8.01 17.83 -6.25
N ASP A 237 7.82 17.56 -4.95
CA ASP A 237 8.86 17.38 -3.95
C ASP A 237 8.82 15.93 -3.44
N CYS A 238 9.99 15.33 -3.24
CA CYS A 238 10.16 13.93 -2.84
C CYS A 238 11.11 13.83 -1.65
N ILE A 239 11.00 12.75 -0.87
CA ILE A 239 11.99 12.42 0.15
C ILE A 239 13.32 11.99 -0.50
N THR A 240 14.44 12.18 0.20
CA THR A 240 15.76 11.71 -0.25
C THR A 240 15.90 10.19 -0.15
N ASP A 241 16.83 9.61 -0.92
CA ASP A 241 17.23 8.20 -0.82
C ASP A 241 18.14 7.90 0.38
N GLU A 242 18.65 8.95 1.03
CA GLU A 242 19.53 8.85 2.19
C GLU A 242 18.76 8.41 3.45
N THR A 243 19.48 7.83 4.41
CA THR A 243 18.92 7.62 5.75
C THR A 243 18.52 8.96 6.36
N ASP A 244 17.43 9.00 7.09
CA ASP A 244 17.03 10.23 7.79
C ASP A 244 18.02 10.58 8.93
N ASP A 245 17.80 11.76 9.54
CA ASP A 245 18.61 12.26 10.66
C ASP A 245 18.59 11.34 11.90
N TYR A 246 17.67 10.37 11.95
CA TYR A 246 17.52 9.39 13.02
C TYR A 246 18.07 8.00 12.64
N GLY A 247 18.69 7.87 11.47
CA GLY A 247 19.26 6.63 10.97
C GLY A 247 18.23 5.63 10.41
N ARG A 248 17.00 6.07 10.15
CA ARG A 248 15.98 5.25 9.48
C ARG A 248 16.32 5.10 7.99
N PRO A 249 16.24 3.88 7.42
CA PRO A 249 16.32 3.69 5.98
C PRO A 249 15.22 4.46 5.26
N SER A 250 15.54 5.05 4.11
CA SER A 250 14.54 5.77 3.31
C SER A 250 13.42 4.85 2.86
N ASP A 251 12.17 5.33 2.92
CA ASP A 251 11.02 4.60 2.41
C ASP A 251 11.10 4.35 0.89
N ASN A 252 11.96 5.09 0.19
CA ASN A 252 12.34 4.87 -1.19
C ASN A 252 13.02 3.50 -1.47
N GLN A 253 13.46 2.78 -0.44
CA GLN A 253 13.93 1.40 -0.59
C GLN A 253 12.80 0.42 -0.93
N HIS A 254 11.54 0.75 -0.63
CA HIS A 254 10.43 -0.14 -0.94
C HIS A 254 10.26 -0.30 -2.44
N VAL A 255 9.68 -1.44 -2.85
CA VAL A 255 9.42 -1.77 -4.24
C VAL A 255 7.96 -2.19 -4.46
N LYS A 256 7.49 -2.12 -5.70
CA LYS A 256 6.37 -2.94 -6.18
C LYS A 256 6.83 -3.81 -7.33
N VAL A 257 6.06 -4.85 -7.63
CA VAL A 257 6.45 -5.85 -8.63
C VAL A 257 5.53 -5.87 -9.84
N ILE A 258 6.18 -6.11 -10.98
CA ILE A 258 5.59 -6.54 -12.24
C ILE A 258 5.97 -8.00 -12.39
N VAL A 259 4.98 -8.89 -12.34
CA VAL A 259 5.20 -10.33 -12.20
C VAL A 259 4.88 -11.05 -13.49
N ARG A 260 5.74 -11.99 -13.89
CA ARG A 260 5.45 -12.92 -14.98
C ARG A 260 4.36 -13.87 -14.52
N THR A 261 3.21 -13.83 -15.16
CA THR A 261 1.97 -14.47 -14.66
C THR A 261 2.11 -15.98 -14.54
N SER A 262 2.81 -16.62 -15.49
CA SER A 262 3.10 -18.06 -15.47
C SER A 262 4.02 -18.51 -14.33
N TYR A 263 4.73 -17.57 -13.69
CA TYR A 263 5.65 -17.84 -12.59
C TYR A 263 5.02 -17.51 -11.23
N ALA A 264 3.91 -16.77 -11.21
CA ALA A 264 3.24 -16.32 -10.00
C ALA A 264 2.57 -17.50 -9.27
N GLN A 265 2.86 -17.66 -7.98
CA GLN A 265 2.20 -18.65 -7.12
C GLN A 265 1.19 -17.99 -6.16
N SER A 266 1.64 -17.01 -5.37
CA SER A 266 0.80 -16.34 -4.36
C SER A 266 1.43 -15.02 -3.92
N PRO A 267 0.65 -13.98 -3.60
CA PRO A 267 1.21 -12.75 -3.02
C PRO A 267 1.81 -13.04 -1.64
N LEU A 268 3.02 -12.51 -1.38
CA LEU A 268 3.66 -12.53 -0.05
C LEU A 268 3.27 -11.30 0.78
N GLY A 269 2.97 -10.21 0.07
CA GLY A 269 2.58 -8.93 0.62
C GLY A 269 2.14 -8.01 -0.52
N PRO A 270 1.89 -6.72 -0.24
CA PRO A 270 1.58 -5.75 -1.28
C PRO A 270 2.78 -5.44 -2.20
N HIS A 271 3.99 -5.90 -1.85
CA HIS A 271 5.25 -5.59 -2.53
C HIS A 271 5.84 -6.74 -3.32
N MET A 272 5.54 -8.00 -2.97
CA MET A 272 6.24 -9.17 -3.50
C MET A 272 5.31 -10.36 -3.74
N TRP A 273 5.74 -11.25 -4.64
CA TRP A 273 5.08 -12.50 -4.95
C TRP A 273 6.00 -13.68 -4.67
N ARG A 274 5.40 -14.76 -4.16
CA ARG A 274 6.02 -16.08 -4.19
C ARG A 274 5.94 -16.58 -5.62
N LEU A 275 7.07 -17.01 -6.15
CA LEU A 275 7.19 -17.56 -7.49
C LEU A 275 7.33 -19.09 -7.42
N ASN A 276 6.71 -19.79 -8.37
CA ASN A 276 6.87 -21.24 -8.51
C ASN A 276 8.23 -21.61 -9.14
N GLN A 277 8.86 -20.67 -9.83
CA GLN A 277 10.18 -20.77 -10.43
C GLN A 277 10.78 -19.36 -10.63
N GLY A 278 12.10 -19.29 -10.77
CA GLY A 278 12.82 -18.03 -10.97
C GLY A 278 12.88 -17.12 -9.74
N HIS A 279 13.29 -15.88 -9.96
CA HIS A 279 13.58 -14.88 -8.94
C HIS A 279 12.95 -13.53 -9.27
N VAL A 280 12.77 -12.73 -8.23
CA VAL A 280 12.46 -11.30 -8.36
C VAL A 280 13.79 -10.56 -8.55
N VAL A 281 13.88 -9.71 -9.56
CA VAL A 281 15.07 -8.91 -9.87
C VAL A 281 14.78 -7.41 -9.86
N GLY A 282 15.82 -6.60 -9.63
CA GLY A 282 15.79 -5.17 -9.90
C GLY A 282 16.04 -4.86 -11.37
N GLU A 283 16.01 -3.57 -11.74
CA GLU A 283 16.20 -3.14 -13.13
C GLU A 283 17.60 -3.44 -13.73
N HIS A 284 18.57 -3.80 -12.88
CA HIS A 284 19.92 -4.25 -13.28
C HIS A 284 20.04 -5.78 -13.33
N GLY A 285 18.95 -6.52 -13.12
CA GLY A 285 18.96 -7.99 -13.06
C GLY A 285 19.49 -8.56 -11.74
N ASP A 286 19.78 -7.72 -10.75
CA ASP A 286 20.19 -8.15 -9.42
C ASP A 286 19.03 -8.80 -8.66
N ILE A 287 19.27 -9.97 -8.06
CA ILE A 287 18.25 -10.70 -7.30
C ILE A 287 17.90 -9.95 -6.03
N ILE A 288 16.60 -9.76 -5.79
CA ILE A 288 16.05 -9.16 -4.57
C ILE A 288 15.57 -10.28 -3.66
N ALA A 289 16.29 -10.51 -2.57
CA ALA A 289 15.96 -11.53 -1.58
C ALA A 289 15.08 -11.02 -0.42
N SER A 290 14.81 -9.72 -0.35
CA SER A 290 13.99 -9.12 0.72
C SER A 290 12.50 -9.13 0.38
N GLU A 291 11.65 -8.99 1.39
CA GLU A 291 10.19 -9.10 1.23
C GLU A 291 9.50 -7.83 0.71
N ALA A 292 10.18 -6.69 0.73
CA ALA A 292 9.60 -5.43 0.28
C ALA A 292 10.61 -4.36 -0.16
N TRP A 293 11.92 -4.59 0.02
CA TRP A 293 12.96 -3.56 -0.14
C TRP A 293 14.05 -3.97 -1.13
N ARG A 294 14.60 -2.98 -1.82
CA ARG A 294 15.83 -3.13 -2.61
C ARG A 294 16.81 -2.01 -2.26
N ASN A 295 18.05 -2.43 -2.00
CA ASN A 295 19.17 -1.55 -1.72
C ASN A 295 20.44 -2.12 -2.39
N PRO A 296 21.22 -1.36 -3.18
CA PRO A 296 21.07 0.07 -3.44
C PRO A 296 19.76 0.41 -4.16
N ILE A 297 19.25 1.60 -3.89
CA ILE A 297 18.12 2.16 -4.63
C ILE A 297 18.62 2.51 -6.03
N THR A 298 17.95 2.00 -7.06
CA THR A 298 18.22 2.40 -8.46
C THR A 298 16.89 2.71 -9.13
N ARG A 299 16.92 3.70 -10.04
CA ARG A 299 15.78 4.14 -10.87
C ARG A 299 16.24 4.69 -12.23
N ASP A 300 17.28 4.12 -12.80
CA ASP A 300 17.92 4.65 -14.03
C ASP A 300 17.26 4.20 -15.33
N ARG A 301 16.45 3.14 -15.29
CA ARG A 301 15.59 2.66 -16.39
C ARG A 301 14.12 2.86 -16.09
N ILE A 302 13.71 2.58 -14.86
CA ILE A 302 12.31 2.66 -14.41
C ILE A 302 12.18 3.12 -12.95
N ALA A 303 11.23 4.01 -12.69
CA ALA A 303 10.89 4.50 -11.35
C ALA A 303 9.41 4.26 -11.04
N LEU A 304 9.06 4.11 -9.75
CA LEU A 304 7.66 4.09 -9.32
C LEU A 304 7.36 5.27 -8.40
N HIS A 305 6.77 6.32 -8.94
CA HIS A 305 6.40 7.51 -8.17
C HIS A 305 5.21 7.21 -7.26
N HIS A 306 5.40 7.31 -5.94
CA HIS A 306 4.37 7.00 -4.94
C HIS A 306 3.89 8.28 -4.25
N TYR A 307 2.66 8.67 -4.55
CA TYR A 307 1.98 9.83 -3.98
C TYR A 307 1.24 9.42 -2.71
N ALA A 308 1.97 8.90 -1.73
CA ALA A 308 1.37 8.27 -0.56
C ALA A 308 0.55 9.24 0.31
N VAL A 309 1.03 10.49 0.45
CA VAL A 309 0.43 11.51 1.31
C VAL A 309 -0.49 12.47 0.56
N LYS A 310 -0.14 12.88 -0.66
CA LYS A 310 -0.86 13.90 -1.46
C LYS A 310 -1.12 15.18 -0.64
N SER A 311 -2.20 15.90 -0.93
CA SER A 311 -2.57 17.09 -0.17
C SER A 311 -3.07 16.73 1.23
N ARG A 312 -3.03 17.68 2.17
CA ARG A 312 -3.53 17.46 3.53
C ARG A 312 -4.98 16.96 3.57
N GLU A 313 -5.86 17.58 2.79
CA GLU A 313 -7.26 17.17 2.64
C GLU A 313 -7.41 15.72 2.16
N GLU A 314 -6.59 15.31 1.18
CA GLU A 314 -6.63 13.94 0.67
C GLU A 314 -6.05 12.92 1.64
N TYR A 315 -5.07 13.32 2.45
CA TYR A 315 -4.52 12.45 3.47
C TYR A 315 -5.53 12.20 4.60
N GLU A 316 -6.29 13.23 4.99
CA GLU A 316 -7.40 13.08 5.93
C GLU A 316 -8.47 12.13 5.40
N GLU A 317 -8.81 12.22 4.10
CA GLU A 317 -9.68 11.25 3.43
C GLU A 317 -9.08 9.83 3.44
N LYS A 318 -7.77 9.68 3.23
CA LYS A 318 -7.05 8.39 3.28
C LYS A 318 -7.08 7.78 4.68
N MET A 319 -6.82 8.57 5.71
CA MET A 319 -6.88 8.11 7.11
C MET A 319 -8.29 7.67 7.50
N PHE A 320 -9.33 8.39 7.05
CA PHE A 320 -10.72 8.02 7.31
C PHE A 320 -11.12 6.74 6.55
N ARG A 321 -10.69 6.62 5.29
CA ARG A 321 -10.94 5.43 4.46
C ARG A 321 -10.28 4.16 5.03
N GLY A 322 -9.08 4.29 5.59
CA GLY A 322 -8.23 3.17 5.96
C GLY A 322 -7.55 2.51 4.77
N ASN A 323 -6.98 1.33 4.99
CA ASN A 323 -6.36 0.50 3.95
C ASN A 323 -6.79 -0.96 4.10
N ALA A 324 -6.43 -1.80 3.12
CA ALA A 324 -6.75 -3.23 3.07
C ALA A 324 -5.66 -4.09 3.76
N MET A 325 -4.95 -3.50 4.72
CA MET A 325 -3.88 -4.09 5.55
C MET A 325 -4.14 -3.72 7.03
N ASP A 326 -3.50 -4.32 8.05
CA ASP A 326 -3.62 -3.81 9.46
C ASP A 326 -2.50 -2.84 9.84
N ASP A 327 -1.99 -2.07 8.89
CA ASP A 327 -1.02 -0.99 9.14
C ASP A 327 -1.57 0.35 8.65
N PRO A 328 -2.55 0.93 9.37
CA PRO A 328 -3.14 2.21 8.98
C PRO A 328 -2.08 3.31 9.02
N LYS A 329 -1.88 3.99 7.89
CA LYS A 329 -0.99 5.14 7.79
C LYS A 329 -1.67 6.37 8.40
N GLY A 330 -1.50 6.55 9.71
CA GLY A 330 -2.04 7.69 10.47
C GLY A 330 -1.16 8.94 10.40
N GLU A 331 -1.38 9.88 11.31
CA GLU A 331 -0.61 11.15 11.41
C GLU A 331 0.90 10.93 11.56
N SER A 332 1.32 9.85 12.22
CA SER A 332 2.75 9.54 12.37
C SER A 332 3.44 9.31 11.02
N PHE A 333 2.75 8.70 10.06
CA PHE A 333 3.29 8.50 8.71
C PHE A 333 3.36 9.82 7.94
N TRP A 334 2.36 10.70 8.09
CA TRP A 334 2.41 12.05 7.54
C TRP A 334 3.62 12.83 8.09
N ASP A 335 3.80 12.81 9.41
CA ASP A 335 4.91 13.52 10.06
C ASP A 335 6.28 13.00 9.59
N VAL A 336 6.41 11.69 9.40
CA VAL A 336 7.63 11.09 8.83
C VAL A 336 7.91 11.66 7.44
N ILE A 337 6.92 11.58 6.53
CA ILE A 337 7.12 11.99 5.14
C ILE A 337 7.33 13.51 5.04
N GLU A 338 6.59 14.31 5.81
CA GLU A 338 6.61 15.77 5.68
C GLU A 338 7.69 16.47 6.50
N LYS A 339 8.12 15.88 7.63
CA LYS A 339 8.96 16.59 8.62
C LYS A 339 10.28 15.90 8.94
N VAL A 340 10.37 14.59 8.74
CA VAL A 340 11.55 13.82 9.14
C VAL A 340 12.54 13.68 7.99
N TYR A 341 12.09 13.21 6.82
CA TYR A 341 12.99 13.11 5.68
C TYR A 341 13.29 14.48 5.07
N PRO A 342 14.55 14.75 4.68
CA PRO A 342 14.86 15.86 3.80
C PRO A 342 14.11 15.73 2.47
N HIS A 343 13.67 16.86 1.91
CA HIS A 343 13.00 16.89 0.61
C HIS A 343 13.91 17.40 -0.49
N VAL A 344 13.75 16.84 -1.68
CA VAL A 344 14.39 17.27 -2.93
C VAL A 344 13.34 17.49 -4.01
N LYS A 345 13.64 18.37 -4.98
CA LYS A 345 12.77 18.55 -6.14
C LYS A 345 12.73 17.28 -7.00
N CYS A 346 11.54 16.86 -7.38
CA CYS A 346 11.26 15.73 -8.27
C CYS A 346 10.10 16.05 -9.24
N PRO A 347 10.31 16.96 -10.21
CA PRO A 347 9.27 17.40 -11.13
C PRO A 347 9.06 16.45 -12.32
N GLU A 348 9.68 15.27 -12.33
CA GLU A 348 9.77 14.40 -13.52
C GLU A 348 8.39 14.02 -14.06
N MET A 349 7.44 13.74 -13.17
CA MET A 349 6.07 13.38 -13.55
C MET A 349 5.20 14.55 -14.01
N ALA A 350 5.59 15.79 -13.71
CA ALA A 350 4.82 16.99 -14.07
C ALA A 350 4.86 17.28 -15.58
N LYS A 351 5.79 16.68 -16.33
CA LYS A 351 5.92 16.82 -17.79
C LYS A 351 4.78 16.13 -18.56
N TYR A 352 4.13 15.14 -17.95
CA TYR A 352 3.07 14.37 -18.59
C TYR A 352 1.72 15.07 -18.44
N ASP A 353 0.94 15.07 -19.52
CA ASP A 353 -0.43 15.56 -19.45
C ASP A 353 -1.35 14.53 -18.77
N PRO A 354 -2.22 14.99 -17.84
CA PRO A 354 -3.10 14.15 -17.04
C PRO A 354 -4.43 13.79 -17.71
#